data_AF-A0A836VI55-F1
#
_entry.id   AF-A0A836VI55-F1
#
_cell.length_a   1.000
_cell.length_b   1.000
_cell.length_c   1.000
_cell.angle_alpha   90.00
_cell.angle_beta   90.00
_cell.angle_gamma   90.00
#
_symmetry.space_group_name_H-M   'P 1'
#
loop_
_entity.id
_entity.type
_entity.pdbx_description
1 polymer ?
#
loop_
_entity_poly.entity_id
_entity_poly.type
_entity_poly.pdbx_seq_one_letter_code
_entity_poly.pdbx_strand_id
1 'polypeptide(L)'
;MSSSVFSSITTKLIIALLALGLIISLGAGSDYVNFGMSDDVIAEVDNNDISKEEFQYFRNIKLSQLPKKILQDEEMIKILDEQIVHMIATRKALALKASDLGLIVSEEELKRKITNSDLFRDRGNFIGFESYKKRVE
;
A
#
# COMPACT_ATOMS: atom_id res chain seq x y z
N MET A 1 -53.96 -15.30 27.02
CA MET A 1 -53.31 -14.08 26.49
C MET A 1 -51.84 -14.11 26.90
N SER A 2 -50.96 -14.75 26.12
CA SER A 2 -49.54 -14.89 26.54
C SER A 2 -48.53 -15.23 25.43
N SER A 3 -48.92 -15.47 24.17
CA SER A 3 -47.95 -15.83 23.12
C SER A 3 -47.53 -14.63 22.24
N SER A 4 -48.36 -13.59 22.10
CA SER A 4 -48.08 -12.43 21.22
C SER A 4 -47.11 -11.41 21.82
N VAL A 5 -47.00 -11.36 23.14
CA VAL A 5 -46.09 -10.41 23.84
C VAL A 5 -44.65 -10.94 23.82
N PHE A 6 -44.46 -12.26 23.98
CA PHE A 6 -43.14 -12.89 23.92
C PHE A 6 -42.52 -12.81 22.52
N SER A 7 -43.31 -12.98 21.46
CA SER A 7 -42.81 -12.78 20.09
C SER A 7 -42.42 -11.31 19.83
N SER A 8 -43.16 -10.35 20.39
CA SER A 8 -42.81 -8.92 20.29
C SER A 8 -41.46 -8.61 20.96
N ILE A 9 -41.20 -9.20 22.13
CA ILE A 9 -39.95 -8.99 22.87
C ILE A 9 -38.76 -9.63 22.14
N THR A 10 -38.90 -10.88 21.67
CA THR A 10 -37.83 -11.56 20.93
C THR A 10 -37.54 -10.90 19.59
N THR A 11 -38.56 -10.46 18.85
CA THR A 11 -38.36 -9.71 17.60
C THR A 11 -37.66 -8.38 17.86
N LYS A 12 -38.01 -7.64 18.91
CA LYS A 12 -37.31 -6.40 19.29
C LYS A 12 -35.85 -6.65 19.67
N LEU A 13 -35.57 -7.76 20.36
CA LEU A 13 -34.21 -8.17 20.73
C LEU A 13 -33.37 -8.52 19.49
N ILE A 14 -33.94 -9.24 18.53
CA ILE A 14 -33.28 -9.59 17.27
C ILE A 14 -33.00 -8.32 16.45
N ILE A 15 -33.97 -7.40 16.35
CA ILE A 15 -33.79 -6.12 15.66
C ILE A 15 -32.72 -5.28 16.37
N ALA A 16 -32.70 -5.25 17.70
CA ALA A 16 -31.68 -4.53 18.46
C ALA A 16 -30.28 -5.14 18.27
N LEU A 17 -30.16 -6.47 18.23
CA LEU A 17 -28.90 -7.16 17.94
C LEU A 17 -28.43 -6.93 16.51
N LEU A 18 -29.34 -6.95 15.54
CA LEU A 18 -29.01 -6.64 14.14
C LEU A 18 -28.62 -5.17 13.98
N ALA A 19 -29.32 -4.24 14.64
CA ALA A 19 -28.99 -2.82 14.63
C ALA A 19 -27.66 -2.55 15.34
N LEU A 20 -27.38 -3.21 16.46
CA LEU A 20 -26.07 -3.15 17.14
C LEU A 20 -24.96 -3.72 16.26
N GLY A 21 -25.19 -4.87 15.60
CA GLY A 21 -24.26 -5.44 14.64
C GLY A 21 -24.01 -4.52 13.44
N LEU A 22 -25.04 -3.83 12.96
CA LEU A 22 -24.96 -2.82 11.90
C LEU A 22 -24.24 -1.56 12.37
N ILE A 23 -24.44 -1.10 13.61
CA ILE A 23 -23.74 0.04 14.19
C ILE A 23 -22.27 -0.31 14.45
N ILE A 24 -21.95 -1.54 14.83
CA ILE A 24 -20.56 -2.00 14.93
C ILE A 24 -19.93 -2.08 13.53
N SER A 25 -20.71 -2.52 12.53
CA SER A 25 -20.25 -2.65 11.13
C SER A 25 -20.17 -1.32 10.36
N LEU A 26 -21.00 -0.31 10.69
CA LEU A 26 -21.13 0.95 9.95
C LEU A 26 -20.82 2.20 10.79
N GLY A 27 -20.82 2.08 12.12
CA GLY A 27 -20.65 3.18 13.08
C GLY A 27 -19.24 3.31 13.66
N ALA A 28 -18.29 2.47 13.26
CA ALA A 28 -16.86 2.75 13.41
C ALA A 28 -16.41 3.73 12.30
N GLY A 29 -17.02 4.91 12.29
CA GLY A 29 -16.66 6.01 11.42
C GLY A 29 -15.66 6.94 12.11
N SER A 30 -14.43 6.46 12.33
CA SER A 30 -13.17 7.23 12.45
C SER A 30 -12.14 6.34 13.14
N ASP A 31 -11.00 6.16 12.48
CA ASP A 31 -9.85 5.34 12.87
C ASP A 31 -9.96 3.87 12.46
N TYR A 32 -9.40 3.62 11.27
CA TYR A 32 -8.99 2.35 10.69
C TYR A 32 -8.65 1.29 11.76
N VAL A 33 -9.61 0.43 12.08
CA VAL A 33 -9.35 -0.77 12.88
C VAL A 33 -8.71 -1.79 11.95
N ASN A 34 -7.39 -1.73 11.84
CA ASN A 34 -6.54 -2.72 11.16
C ASN A 34 -6.52 -4.03 11.97
N PHE A 35 -7.62 -4.78 11.96
CA PHE A 35 -7.69 -6.08 12.62
C PHE A 35 -6.97 -7.13 11.75
N GLY A 36 -5.66 -7.28 11.94
CA GLY A 36 -4.84 -8.31 11.28
C GLY A 36 -3.61 -7.81 10.51
N MET A 37 -3.42 -6.50 10.37
CA MET A 37 -2.26 -5.92 9.70
C MET A 37 -1.12 -5.75 10.72
N SER A 38 0.06 -6.33 10.44
CA SER A 38 1.27 -6.18 11.28
C SER A 38 1.64 -4.70 11.43
N ASP A 39 2.30 -4.32 12.55
CA ASP A 39 2.81 -2.96 12.80
C ASP A 39 3.76 -2.43 11.69
N ASP A 40 4.24 -3.34 10.85
CA ASP A 40 5.12 -3.06 9.72
C ASP A 40 4.39 -2.93 8.37
N VAL A 41 3.07 -2.98 8.34
CA VAL A 41 2.28 -2.91 7.10
C VAL A 41 1.39 -1.67 7.11
N ILE A 42 1.44 -0.90 6.02
CA ILE A 42 0.74 0.38 5.88
C ILE A 42 -0.56 0.22 5.07
N ALA A 43 -0.58 -0.72 4.12
CA ALA A 43 -1.73 -1.04 3.29
C ALA A 43 -1.52 -2.42 2.63
N GLU A 44 -2.57 -2.97 2.02
CA GLU A 44 -2.52 -4.27 1.34
C GLU A 44 -3.24 -4.18 -0.02
N VAL A 45 -2.71 -4.87 -1.02
CA VAL A 45 -3.32 -5.03 -2.35
C VAL A 45 -3.37 -6.52 -2.70
N ASP A 46 -4.54 -7.13 -2.59
CA ASP A 46 -4.78 -8.55 -2.94
C ASP A 46 -3.74 -9.50 -2.32
N ASN A 47 -3.66 -9.53 -0.98
CA ASN A 47 -2.67 -10.30 -0.20
C ASN A 47 -1.21 -9.92 -0.44
N ASN A 48 -0.94 -8.77 -1.08
CA ASN A 48 0.40 -8.21 -1.21
C ASN A 48 0.53 -6.95 -0.35
N ASP A 49 1.29 -7.08 0.73
CA ASP A 49 1.53 -6.00 1.67
C ASP A 49 2.33 -4.85 1.05
N ILE A 50 1.98 -3.64 1.45
CA ILE A 50 2.81 -2.44 1.37
C ILE A 50 3.46 -2.29 2.74
N SER A 51 4.73 -2.68 2.84
CA SER A 51 5.45 -2.57 4.11
C SER A 51 5.83 -1.12 4.41
N LYS A 52 6.08 -0.83 5.68
CA LYS A 52 6.58 0.45 6.14
C LYS A 52 7.94 0.76 5.53
N GLU A 53 8.81 -0.23 5.40
CA GLU A 53 10.11 -0.08 4.74
C GLU A 53 9.95 0.35 3.27
N GLU A 54 9.07 -0.33 2.51
CA GLU A 54 8.79 0.00 1.11
C GLU A 54 8.25 1.43 0.98
N PHE A 55 7.30 1.79 1.83
CA PHE A 55 6.77 3.15 1.88
C PHE A 55 7.86 4.18 2.18
N GLN A 56 8.68 3.97 3.21
CA GLN A 56 9.75 4.89 3.59
C GLN A 56 10.80 5.03 2.49
N TYR A 57 11.12 3.96 1.77
CA TYR A 57 12.02 4.02 0.62
C TYR A 57 11.52 5.01 -0.44
N PHE A 58 10.27 4.86 -0.89
CA PHE A 58 9.69 5.76 -1.90
C PHE A 58 9.47 7.16 -1.36
N ARG A 59 9.10 7.28 -0.09
CA ARG A 59 8.93 8.57 0.59
C ARG A 59 10.23 9.35 0.64
N ASN A 60 11.33 8.72 1.07
CA ASN A 60 12.63 9.37 1.16
C ASN A 60 13.13 9.83 -0.21
N ILE A 61 12.94 9.00 -1.25
CA ILE A 61 13.26 9.39 -2.64
C ILE A 61 12.46 10.63 -3.05
N LYS A 62 11.14 10.63 -2.84
CA LYS A 62 10.28 11.77 -3.21
C LYS A 62 10.65 13.03 -2.42
N LEU A 63 10.83 12.93 -1.11
CA LEU A 63 11.20 14.07 -0.26
C LEU A 63 12.56 14.66 -0.63
N SER A 64 13.54 13.82 -1.01
CA SER A 64 14.88 14.28 -1.42
C SER A 64 14.87 15.19 -2.65
N GLN A 65 13.81 15.11 -3.47
CA GLN A 65 13.66 15.86 -4.70
C GLN A 65 12.88 17.18 -4.51
N LEU A 66 12.30 17.39 -3.32
CA LEU A 66 11.40 18.51 -3.06
C LEU A 66 12.13 19.71 -2.43
N PRO A 67 11.67 20.94 -2.69
CA PRO A 67 12.18 22.13 -2.02
C PRO A 67 11.91 22.09 -0.51
N LYS A 68 12.86 22.61 0.29
CA LYS A 68 12.74 22.67 1.77
C LYS A 68 11.46 23.33 2.28
N LYS A 69 10.88 24.25 1.51
CA LYS A 69 9.62 24.92 1.86
C LYS A 69 8.44 23.93 1.94
N ILE A 70 8.42 22.93 1.07
CA ILE A 70 7.38 21.89 1.05
C ILE A 70 7.53 20.95 2.24
N LEU A 71 8.77 20.72 2.70
CA LEU A 71 9.06 19.85 3.84
C LEU A 71 8.56 20.40 5.19
N GLN A 72 8.20 21.68 5.24
CA GLN A 72 7.71 22.35 6.45
C GLN A 72 6.17 22.43 6.47
N ASP A 73 5.51 22.04 5.39
CA ASP A 73 4.07 22.10 5.23
C ASP A 73 3.47 20.71 5.49
N GLU A 74 2.87 20.53 6.66
CA GLU A 74 2.34 19.24 7.11
C GLU A 74 1.20 18.72 6.22
N GLU A 75 0.34 19.60 5.72
CA GLU A 75 -0.76 19.23 4.83
C GLU A 75 -0.22 18.70 3.49
N MET A 76 0.80 19.38 2.95
CA MET A 76 1.48 18.93 1.73
C MET A 76 2.18 17.59 1.92
N ILE A 77 2.78 17.35 3.10
CA ILE A 77 3.41 16.06 3.42
C ILE A 77 2.37 14.94 3.50
N LYS A 78 1.20 15.20 4.10
CA LYS A 78 0.12 14.21 4.15
C LYS A 78 -0.39 13.84 2.75
N ILE A 79 -0.60 14.84 1.88
CA ILE A 79 -1.00 14.61 0.49
C ILE A 79 0.07 13.79 -0.24
N LEU A 80 1.36 14.08 -0.01
CA LEU A 80 2.45 13.32 -0.61
C LEU A 80 2.46 11.87 -0.13
N ASP A 81 2.26 11.63 1.15
CA ASP A 81 2.21 10.29 1.74
C ASP A 81 1.07 9.47 1.11
N GLU A 82 -0.12 10.06 0.95
CA GLU A 82 -1.25 9.43 0.24
C GLU A 82 -0.91 9.11 -1.23
N GLN A 83 -0.24 10.04 -1.93
CA GLN A 83 0.21 9.81 -3.31
C GLN A 83 1.23 8.68 -3.41
N ILE A 84 2.12 8.54 -2.43
CA ILE A 84 3.11 7.45 -2.37
C ILE A 84 2.40 6.11 -2.18
N VAL A 85 1.46 6.01 -1.23
CA VAL A 85 0.68 4.79 -1.04
C VAL A 85 -0.09 4.43 -2.30
N HIS A 86 -0.78 5.39 -2.92
CA HIS A 86 -1.50 5.17 -4.17
C HIS A 86 -0.57 4.70 -5.31
N MET A 87 0.61 5.31 -5.44
CA MET A 87 1.62 4.90 -6.42
C MET A 87 2.06 3.45 -6.19
N ILE A 88 2.39 3.07 -4.96
CA ILE A 88 2.83 1.70 -4.64
C ILE A 88 1.69 0.71 -4.92
N ALA A 89 0.49 1.01 -4.44
CA ALA A 89 -0.69 0.17 -4.65
C ALA A 89 -0.97 -0.05 -6.15
N THR A 90 -0.93 1.02 -6.94
CA THR A 90 -1.10 0.95 -8.40
C THR A 90 -0.05 0.05 -9.05
N ARG A 91 1.22 0.16 -8.64
CA ARG A 91 2.31 -0.68 -9.17
C ARG A 91 2.10 -2.15 -8.86
N LYS A 92 1.68 -2.49 -7.63
CA LYS A 92 1.38 -3.87 -7.24
C LYS A 92 0.19 -4.42 -8.02
N ALA A 93 -0.91 -3.67 -8.11
CA ALA A 93 -2.08 -4.05 -8.89
C ALA A 93 -1.75 -4.30 -10.37
N LEU A 94 -0.92 -3.44 -10.98
CA LEU A 94 -0.46 -3.64 -12.36
C LEU A 94 0.44 -4.86 -12.51
N ALA A 95 1.32 -5.13 -11.54
CA ALA A 95 2.19 -6.30 -11.55
C ALA A 95 1.40 -7.61 -11.43
N LEU A 96 0.40 -7.64 -10.54
CA LEU A 96 -0.54 -8.77 -10.43
C LEU A 96 -1.27 -8.98 -11.75
N LYS A 97 -1.81 -7.91 -12.34
CA LYS A 97 -2.50 -8.03 -13.62
C LYS A 97 -1.59 -8.50 -14.76
N ALA A 98 -0.33 -8.06 -14.78
CA ALA A 98 0.65 -8.53 -15.74
C ALA A 98 0.94 -10.02 -15.58
N SER A 99 1.08 -10.49 -14.34
CA SER A 99 1.22 -11.91 -14.01
C SER A 99 0.03 -12.74 -14.50
N ASP A 100 -1.20 -12.28 -14.24
CA ASP A 100 -2.43 -12.93 -14.71
C ASP A 100 -2.50 -13.06 -16.24
N LEU A 101 -1.93 -12.08 -16.95
CA LEU A 101 -1.86 -12.07 -18.41
C LEU A 101 -0.69 -12.90 -18.97
N GLY A 102 0.12 -13.51 -18.10
CA GLY A 102 1.32 -14.26 -18.49
C GLY A 102 2.46 -13.38 -19.00
N LEU A 103 2.46 -12.09 -18.64
CA LEU A 103 3.55 -11.16 -18.99
C LEU A 103 4.69 -11.33 -17.99
N ILE A 104 5.76 -12.00 -18.44
CA ILE A 104 6.93 -12.33 -17.62
C ILE A 104 8.15 -11.59 -18.17
N VAL A 105 8.98 -11.05 -17.27
CA VAL A 105 10.29 -10.48 -17.63
C VAL A 105 11.36 -11.55 -17.43
N SER A 106 12.06 -11.92 -18.52
CA SER A 106 13.17 -12.88 -18.46
C SER A 106 14.40 -12.31 -17.74
N GLU A 107 15.26 -13.18 -17.21
CA GLU A 107 16.53 -12.77 -16.61
C GLU A 107 17.42 -12.04 -17.62
N GLU A 108 17.45 -12.49 -18.88
CA GLU A 108 18.20 -11.84 -19.96
C GLU A 108 17.65 -10.44 -20.25
N GLU A 109 16.33 -10.28 -20.28
CA GLU A 109 15.72 -8.97 -20.46
C GLU A 109 16.05 -8.04 -19.29
N LEU A 110 15.89 -8.52 -18.05
CA LEU A 110 16.22 -7.76 -16.85
C LEU A 110 17.69 -7.33 -16.86
N LYS A 111 18.61 -8.27 -17.14
CA LYS A 111 20.04 -7.99 -17.26
C LYS A 111 20.31 -6.92 -18.30
N ARG A 112 19.75 -7.06 -19.52
CA ARG A 112 19.90 -6.06 -20.59
C ARG A 112 19.37 -4.69 -20.17
N LYS A 113 18.24 -4.62 -19.47
CA LYS A 113 17.66 -3.36 -19.00
C LYS A 113 18.55 -2.70 -17.95
N ILE A 114 19.08 -3.47 -17.00
CA ILE A 114 20.01 -2.96 -15.97
C ILE A 114 21.30 -2.45 -16.62
N THR A 115 21.95 -3.27 -17.48
CA THR A 115 23.25 -2.90 -18.07
C THR A 115 23.16 -1.73 -19.04
N ASN A 116 22.00 -1.52 -19.66
CA ASN A 116 21.78 -0.41 -20.60
C ASN A 116 21.14 0.82 -19.96
N SER A 117 20.77 0.78 -18.69
CA SER A 117 20.20 1.91 -17.97
C SER A 117 21.25 2.97 -17.69
N ASP A 118 20.92 4.25 -17.95
CA ASP A 118 21.79 5.37 -17.63
C ASP A 118 22.12 5.47 -16.12
N LEU A 119 21.24 4.92 -15.27
CA LEU A 119 21.47 4.84 -13.82
C LEU A 119 22.66 3.96 -13.44
N PHE A 120 23.07 3.03 -14.30
CA PHE A 120 24.15 2.09 -14.03
C PHE A 120 25.23 2.12 -15.12
N ARG A 121 25.33 3.22 -15.86
CA ARG A 121 26.39 3.44 -16.85
C ARG A 121 27.30 4.57 -16.44
N ASP A 122 28.59 4.41 -16.77
CA ASP A 122 29.59 5.47 -16.75
C ASP A 122 30.33 5.45 -18.09
N ARG A 123 30.38 6.62 -18.73
CA ARG A 123 30.98 6.80 -20.08
C ARG A 123 30.53 5.75 -21.09
N GLY A 124 29.24 5.38 -21.06
CA GLY A 124 28.65 4.43 -21.98
C GLY A 124 28.87 2.95 -21.62
N ASN A 125 29.61 2.61 -20.57
CA ASN A 125 29.81 1.23 -20.13
C ASN A 125 29.09 0.97 -18.81
N PHE A 126 28.67 -0.29 -18.59
CA PHE A 126 28.12 -0.68 -17.29
C PHE A 126 29.18 -0.50 -16.20
N ILE A 127 28.77 0.06 -15.05
CA ILE A 127 29.68 0.42 -13.94
C ILE A 127 30.34 -0.78 -13.23
N GLY A 128 29.97 -2.00 -13.60
CA GLY A 128 30.43 -3.24 -12.97
C GLY A 128 29.67 -3.58 -11.69
N PHE A 129 29.80 -4.83 -11.23
CA PHE A 129 29.03 -5.37 -10.10
C PHE A 129 29.31 -4.64 -8.77
N GLU A 130 30.58 -4.35 -8.47
CA GLU A 130 30.96 -3.66 -7.23
C GLU A 130 30.37 -2.25 -7.13
N SER A 131 30.38 -1.51 -8.23
CA SER A 131 29.79 -0.17 -8.28
C SER A 131 28.27 -0.21 -8.29
N TYR A 132 27.69 -1.23 -8.91
CA TYR A 132 26.25 -1.48 -8.87
C TYR A 132 25.77 -1.72 -7.44
N LYS A 133 26.45 -2.61 -6.69
CA LYS A 133 26.11 -2.95 -5.31
C LYS A 133 26.00 -1.71 -4.42
N LYS A 134 26.96 -0.79 -4.53
CA LYS A 134 26.97 0.50 -3.81
C LYS A 134 25.85 1.47 -4.18
N ARG A 135 25.14 1.26 -5.31
CA ARG A 135 24.02 2.11 -5.75
C ARG A 135 22.66 1.52 -5.40
N VAL A 136 22.61 0.23 -5.06
CA VAL A 136 21.36 -0.48 -4.73
C VAL A 136 21.25 -0.82 -3.25
N GLU A 137 22.36 -0.83 -2.52
CA GLU A 137 22.45 -0.82 -1.04
C GLU A 137 22.44 0.62 -0.50
#